data_AF-A0A966Q223-F1
#
_entry.id   AF-A0A966Q223-F1
#
_cell.length_a   1.000
_cell.length_b   1.000
_cell.length_c   1.000
_cell.angle_alpha   90.00
_cell.angle_beta   90.00
_cell.angle_gamma   90.00
#
_symmetry.space_group_name_H-M   'P 1'
#
loop_
_entity.id
_entity.type
_entity.pdbx_description
1 polymer ?
#
loop_
_entity_poly.entity_id
_entity_poly.type
_entity_poly.pdbx_seq_one_letter_code
_entity_poly.pdbx_strand_id
1 'polypeptide(L)'
;MNNTEAKVINAVLKDKQIHVLLQANVDSILRTHSDIWNFIRNYFEHNGSVPPVSLVVERFRDFEVIENIGATKHHLEELQHEYLNDSLKDILRSAATDVQNDKGAEALTNLITKTSELKKNTSAVRDIDVIDLDSAIAYFEHLKAMEAAGNVGIKTGLPGFDNYL
;
A
#
# COMPACT_ATOMS: atom_id res chain seq x y z
N MET A 1 14.70 0.54 -19.08
CA MET A 1 14.07 0.08 -17.83
C MET A 1 13.72 1.32 -17.05
N ASN A 2 12.43 1.61 -16.88
CA ASN A 2 11.95 2.84 -16.29
C ASN A 2 12.24 2.71 -14.78
N ASN A 3 13.20 3.45 -14.23
CA ASN A 3 13.55 3.33 -12.81
C ASN A 3 12.55 4.14 -11.96
N THR A 4 11.29 3.67 -11.94
CA THR A 4 10.18 4.28 -11.19
C THR A 4 10.46 4.28 -9.68
N GLU A 5 11.14 3.26 -9.17
CA GLU A 5 11.63 3.22 -7.79
C GLU A 5 12.58 4.39 -7.47
N ALA A 6 13.63 4.60 -8.29
CA ALA A 6 14.53 5.74 -8.08
C ALA A 6 13.81 7.09 -8.20
N LYS A 7 12.79 7.19 -9.06
CA LYS A 7 11.95 8.39 -9.14
C LYS A 7 11.19 8.63 -7.84
N VAL A 8 10.58 7.61 -7.24
CA VAL A 8 9.88 7.72 -5.96
C VAL A 8 10.83 8.16 -4.83
N ILE A 9 12.02 7.55 -4.76
CA ILE A 9 13.02 7.90 -3.73
C ILE A 9 13.50 9.34 -3.92
N ASN A 10 13.83 9.75 -5.14
CA ASN A 10 14.23 11.14 -5.44
C ASN A 10 13.12 12.14 -5.09
N ALA A 11 11.86 11.82 -5.41
CA ALA A 11 10.72 12.67 -5.08
C ALA A 11 10.57 12.87 -3.57
N VAL A 12 10.72 11.81 -2.76
CA VAL A 12 10.66 11.93 -1.30
C VAL A 12 11.81 12.74 -0.71
N LEU A 13 13.02 12.57 -1.24
CA LEU A 13 14.17 13.35 -0.77
C LEU A 13 14.00 14.85 -1.07
N LYS A 14 13.30 15.20 -2.16
CA LYS A 14 13.01 16.58 -2.55
C LYS A 14 11.82 17.18 -1.78
N ASP A 15 10.68 16.50 -1.80
CA ASP A 15 9.42 17.01 -1.25
C ASP A 15 9.30 16.80 0.26
N LYS A 16 10.13 15.92 0.84
CA LYS A 16 10.12 15.51 2.26
C LYS A 16 8.81 14.87 2.73
N GLN A 17 7.95 14.45 1.81
CA GLN A 17 6.63 13.84 2.08
C GLN A 17 6.73 12.34 2.39
N ILE A 18 7.55 11.95 3.36
CA ILE A 18 7.80 10.55 3.71
C ILE A 18 6.55 9.81 4.21
N HIS A 19 5.59 10.54 4.81
CA HIS A 19 4.35 9.95 5.30
C HIS A 19 3.55 9.25 4.19
N VAL A 20 3.65 9.71 2.94
CA VAL A 20 2.92 9.14 1.80
C VAL A 20 3.44 7.73 1.53
N LEU A 21 4.75 7.52 1.63
CA LEU A 21 5.35 6.19 1.43
C LEU A 21 5.11 5.25 2.62
N LEU A 22 5.12 5.79 3.85
CA LEU A 22 4.84 5.01 5.05
C LEU A 22 3.40 4.48 5.05
N GLN A 23 2.43 5.32 4.67
CA GLN A 23 1.03 4.90 4.52
C GLN A 23 0.85 3.87 3.40
N ALA A 24 1.67 3.97 2.35
CA ALA A 24 1.58 3.10 1.19
C ALA A 24 2.28 1.75 1.31
N ASN A 25 2.86 1.42 2.46
CA ASN A 25 3.57 0.16 2.71
C ASN A 25 4.58 -0.18 1.60
N VAL A 26 5.37 0.83 1.23
CA VAL A 26 6.32 0.81 0.10
C VAL A 26 7.40 -0.28 0.25
N ASP A 27 7.67 -0.73 1.48
CA ASP A 27 8.55 -1.87 1.79
C ASP A 27 8.17 -3.15 1.01
N SER A 28 6.89 -3.37 0.75
CA SER A 28 6.39 -4.54 0.02
C SER A 28 6.38 -4.37 -1.50
N ILE A 29 6.55 -3.13 -1.98
CA ILE A 29 6.43 -2.75 -3.40
C ILE A 29 7.81 -2.60 -4.03
N LEU A 30 8.76 -2.01 -3.30
CA LEU A 30 10.14 -1.86 -3.76
C LEU A 30 10.84 -3.20 -3.86
N ARG A 31 11.39 -3.49 -5.03
CA ARG A 31 12.16 -4.71 -5.31
C ARG A 31 13.65 -4.45 -5.32
N THR A 32 14.10 -3.28 -5.79
CA THR A 32 15.52 -3.00 -6.02
C THR A 32 16.10 -1.92 -5.10
N HIS A 33 15.31 -0.92 -4.70
CA HIS A 33 15.76 0.20 -3.85
C HIS A 33 15.32 0.07 -2.38
N SER A 34 15.05 -1.17 -1.92
CA SER A 34 14.56 -1.43 -0.56
C SER A 34 15.60 -1.07 0.51
N ASP A 35 16.89 -1.20 0.20
CA ASP A 35 18.01 -0.82 1.06
C ASP A 35 18.10 0.70 1.27
N ILE A 36 17.95 1.48 0.21
CA ILE A 36 17.91 2.95 0.26
C ILE A 36 16.68 3.42 1.04
N TRP A 37 15.51 2.82 0.79
CA TRP A 37 14.30 3.11 1.55
C TRP A 37 14.47 2.82 3.04
N ASN A 38 15.02 1.65 3.38
CA ASN A 38 15.28 1.29 4.78
C ASN A 38 16.22 2.29 5.46
N PHE A 39 17.24 2.78 4.74
CA PHE A 39 18.10 3.84 5.27
C PHE A 39 17.33 5.13 5.54
N ILE A 40 16.51 5.58 4.60
CA ILE A 40 15.69 6.79 4.72
C ILE A 40 14.71 6.68 5.89
N ARG A 41 14.04 5.54 6.00
CA ARG A 41 13.09 5.23 7.07
C ARG A 41 13.77 5.24 8.44
N ASN A 42 14.87 4.52 8.61
CA ASN A 42 15.62 4.49 9.87
C ASN A 42 16.13 5.87 10.25
N TYR A 43 16.61 6.65 9.28
CA TYR A 43 17.04 8.03 9.53
C TYR A 43 15.86 8.90 10.02
N PHE A 44 14.70 8.78 9.39
CA PHE A 44 13.49 9.51 9.79
C PHE A 44 12.99 9.09 11.18
N GLU A 45 12.98 7.80 11.49
CA GLU A 45 12.54 7.28 12.80
C GLU A 45 13.46 7.79 13.94
N HIS A 46 14.77 7.92 13.69
CA HIS A 46 15.72 8.41 14.71
C HIS A 46 15.79 9.94 14.81
N ASN A 47 15.66 10.67 13.69
CA ASN A 47 15.94 12.11 13.63
C ASN A 47 14.69 12.97 13.39
N GLY A 48 13.52 12.36 13.18
CA GLY A 48 12.26 13.06 12.88
C GLY A 48 12.26 13.84 11.57
N SER A 49 13.24 13.64 10.70
CA SER A 49 13.42 14.37 9.45
C SER A 49 13.98 13.47 8.34
N VAL A 50 13.65 13.79 7.09
CA VAL A 50 14.15 13.05 5.92
C VAL A 50 15.64 13.38 5.72
N PRO A 51 16.51 12.40 5.44
CA PRO A 51 17.93 12.64 5.23
C PRO A 51 18.17 13.58 4.03
N PRO A 52 19.23 14.40 4.05
CA PRO A 52 19.60 15.19 2.89
C PRO A 52 20.11 14.30 1.75
N VAL A 53 19.86 14.74 0.51
CA VAL A 53 20.27 14.01 -0.71
C VAL A 53 21.77 13.69 -0.71
N SER A 54 22.60 14.62 -0.25
CA SER A 54 24.06 14.43 -0.16
C SER A 54 24.45 13.24 0.71
N LEU A 55 23.75 13.00 1.82
CA LEU A 55 24.01 11.87 2.71
C LEU A 55 23.62 10.53 2.08
N VAL A 56 22.54 10.53 1.29
CA VAL A 56 22.12 9.33 0.55
C VAL A 56 23.15 9.00 -0.54
N VAL A 57 23.60 9.98 -1.32
CA VAL A 57 24.60 9.78 -2.38
C VAL A 57 25.97 9.37 -1.82
N GLU A 58 26.36 9.89 -0.65
CA GLU A 58 27.60 9.48 0.02
C GLU A 58 27.57 8.00 0.41
N ARG A 59 26.41 7.53 0.90
CA ARG A 59 26.20 6.15 1.35
C ARG A 59 25.95 5.18 0.19
N PHE A 60 25.24 5.63 -0.84
CA PHE A 60 24.82 4.86 -2.02
C PHE A 60 25.35 5.57 -3.28
N ARG A 61 26.57 5.20 -3.68
CA ARG A 61 27.30 5.85 -4.80
C ARG A 61 26.67 5.61 -6.16
N ASP A 62 25.86 4.57 -6.26
CA ASP A 62 25.08 4.14 -7.41
C ASP A 62 23.73 4.86 -7.52
N PHE A 63 23.34 5.66 -6.51
CA PHE A 63 22.10 6.41 -6.53
C PHE A 63 22.20 7.66 -7.41
N GLU A 64 21.44 7.67 -8.52
CA GLU A 64 21.35 8.83 -9.42
C GLU A 64 20.32 9.85 -8.91
N VAL A 65 20.76 11.10 -8.78
CA VAL A 65 19.90 12.21 -8.36
C VAL A 65 19.17 12.82 -9.56
N ILE A 66 17.85 12.98 -9.43
CA ILE A 66 16.98 13.52 -10.48
C ILE A 66 16.43 14.88 -10.01
N GLU A 67 16.97 15.99 -10.55
CA GLU A 67 16.62 17.34 -10.09
C GLU A 67 15.17 17.75 -10.45
N ASN A 68 14.72 17.41 -11.66
CA ASN A 68 13.42 17.80 -12.22
C ASN A 68 12.34 16.74 -12.00
N ILE A 69 12.18 16.32 -10.74
CA ILE A 69 11.17 15.32 -10.39
C ILE A 69 9.86 15.97 -9.89
N GLY A 70 8.73 15.40 -10.33
CA GLY A 70 7.38 15.73 -9.87
C GLY A 70 7.05 15.20 -8.47
N ALA A 71 5.80 15.38 -8.04
CA ALA A 71 5.37 15.09 -6.67
C ALA A 71 5.51 13.61 -6.30
N THR A 72 5.86 13.34 -5.03
CA THR A 72 5.95 11.99 -4.45
C THR A 72 4.72 11.12 -4.75
N LYS A 73 3.51 11.67 -4.59
CA LYS A 73 2.25 10.94 -4.84
C LYS A 73 2.15 10.40 -6.26
N HIS A 74 2.48 11.21 -7.26
CA HIS A 74 2.38 10.82 -8.68
C HIS A 74 3.30 9.64 -9.01
N HIS A 75 4.56 9.69 -8.56
CA HIS A 75 5.52 8.61 -8.84
C HIS A 75 5.17 7.35 -8.04
N LEU A 76 4.60 7.50 -6.85
CA LEU A 76 4.11 6.36 -6.07
C LEU A 76 2.97 5.64 -6.80
N GLU A 77 2.02 6.39 -7.36
CA GLU A 77 0.92 5.81 -8.16
C GLU A 77 1.45 5.10 -9.42
N GLU A 78 2.45 5.68 -10.08
CA GLU A 78 3.14 5.04 -11.23
C GLU A 78 3.79 3.70 -10.82
N LEU A 79 4.54 3.71 -9.71
CA LEU A 79 5.19 2.51 -9.17
C LEU A 79 4.17 1.43 -8.77
N GLN A 80 3.06 1.82 -8.13
CA GLN A 80 1.99 0.91 -7.75
C GLN A 80 1.33 0.27 -8.97
N HIS A 81 1.08 1.05 -10.01
CA HIS A 81 0.48 0.56 -11.25
C HIS A 81 1.42 -0.41 -11.98
N GLU A 82 2.72 -0.12 -12.02
CA GLU A 82 3.73 -1.04 -12.55
C GLU A 82 3.79 -2.34 -11.75
N TYR A 83 3.90 -2.24 -10.43
CA TYR A 83 3.92 -3.39 -9.52
C TYR A 83 2.66 -4.26 -9.67
N LEU A 84 1.48 -3.65 -9.76
CA LEU A 84 0.21 -4.37 -9.95
C LEU A 84 0.22 -5.14 -11.25
N ASN A 85 0.58 -4.49 -12.35
CA ASN A 85 0.59 -5.13 -13.66
C ASN A 85 1.60 -6.28 -13.74
N ASP A 86 2.80 -6.10 -13.21
CA ASP A 86 3.83 -7.13 -13.28
C ASP A 86 3.53 -8.30 -12.34
N SER A 87 3.04 -8.02 -11.13
CA SER A 87 2.58 -9.07 -10.21
C SER A 87 1.42 -9.87 -10.80
N LEU A 88 0.47 -9.20 -11.47
CA LEU A 88 -0.64 -9.89 -12.13
C LEU A 88 -0.17 -10.76 -13.29
N LYS A 89 0.75 -10.27 -14.15
CA LYS A 89 1.37 -11.08 -15.22
C LYS A 89 2.06 -12.31 -14.65
N ASP A 90 2.80 -12.16 -13.55
CA ASP A 90 3.49 -13.28 -12.89
C ASP A 90 2.49 -14.31 -12.34
N ILE A 91 1.43 -13.86 -11.66
CA ILE A 91 0.36 -14.74 -11.15
C ILE A 91 -0.28 -15.52 -12.29
N LEU A 92 -0.66 -14.85 -13.38
CA LEU A 92 -1.28 -15.49 -14.54
C LEU A 92 -0.35 -16.49 -15.21
N ARG A 93 0.94 -16.17 -15.34
CA ARG A 93 1.94 -17.08 -15.92
C ARG A 93 2.15 -18.33 -15.05
N SER A 94 2.24 -18.17 -13.73
CA SER A 94 2.31 -19.30 -12.80
C SER A 94 1.05 -20.16 -12.88
N ALA A 95 -0.13 -19.55 -12.84
CA ALA A 95 -1.40 -20.27 -12.92
C ALA A 95 -1.55 -21.03 -14.25
N ALA A 96 -1.16 -20.42 -15.38
CA ALA A 96 -1.17 -21.09 -16.68
C ALA A 96 -0.23 -22.31 -16.70
N THR A 97 0.95 -22.20 -16.08
CA THR A 97 1.90 -23.31 -15.96
C THR A 97 1.33 -24.43 -15.10
N ASP A 98 0.71 -24.11 -13.97
CA ASP A 98 0.09 -25.10 -13.08
C ASP A 98 -1.09 -25.83 -13.77
N VAL A 99 -1.93 -25.09 -14.51
CA VAL A 99 -3.03 -25.67 -15.29
C VAL A 99 -2.51 -26.57 -16.42
N GLN A 100 -1.44 -26.18 -17.12
CA GLN A 100 -0.82 -27.03 -18.15
C GLN A 100 -0.25 -28.33 -17.59
N ASN A 101 0.16 -28.33 -16.33
CA ASN A 101 0.68 -29.50 -15.62
C ASN A 101 -0.41 -30.30 -14.89
N ASP A 102 -1.69 -30.09 -15.23
CA ASP A 102 -2.86 -30.78 -14.64
C ASP A 102 -3.03 -30.54 -13.12
N LYS A 103 -2.54 -29.39 -12.62
CA LYS A 103 -2.65 -28.97 -11.21
C LYS A 103 -3.73 -27.91 -10.99
N GLY A 104 -4.90 -28.10 -11.59
CA GLY A 104 -5.97 -27.08 -11.61
C GLY A 104 -6.43 -26.60 -10.22
N ALA A 105 -6.54 -27.50 -9.24
CA ALA A 105 -6.93 -27.14 -7.87
C ALA A 105 -5.86 -26.32 -7.13
N GLU A 106 -4.58 -26.64 -7.35
CA GLU A 106 -3.44 -25.89 -6.80
C GLU A 106 -3.35 -24.51 -7.46
N ALA A 107 -3.52 -24.45 -8.78
CA ALA A 107 -3.55 -23.21 -9.56
C ALA A 107 -4.63 -22.23 -9.04
N LEU A 108 -5.85 -22.74 -8.80
CA LEU A 108 -6.94 -21.93 -8.26
C LEU A 108 -6.61 -21.39 -6.86
N THR A 109 -6.07 -22.24 -5.99
CA THR A 109 -5.69 -21.86 -4.63
C THR A 109 -4.60 -20.79 -4.64
N ASN A 110 -3.56 -20.98 -5.46
CA ASN A 110 -2.47 -20.02 -5.64
C ASN A 110 -2.98 -18.68 -6.18
N LEU A 111 -3.91 -18.71 -7.14
CA LEU A 111 -4.49 -17.51 -7.72
C LEU A 111 -5.30 -16.73 -6.69
N ILE A 112 -6.14 -17.39 -5.89
CA ILE A 112 -6.91 -16.77 -4.80
C ILE A 112 -5.97 -16.12 -3.79
N THR A 113 -4.95 -16.85 -3.32
CA THR A 113 -4.01 -16.36 -2.31
C THR A 113 -3.22 -15.14 -2.82
N LYS A 114 -2.56 -15.27 -3.98
CA LYS A 114 -1.72 -14.20 -4.52
C LYS A 114 -2.52 -12.96 -4.92
N THR A 115 -3.74 -13.13 -5.44
CA THR A 115 -4.61 -11.98 -5.76
C THR A 115 -5.09 -11.27 -4.49
N SER A 116 -5.31 -12.00 -3.40
CA SER A 116 -5.68 -11.42 -2.11
C SER A 116 -4.53 -10.62 -1.50
N GLU A 117 -3.31 -11.14 -1.56
CA GLU A 117 -2.08 -10.44 -1.15
C GLU A 117 -1.85 -9.18 -1.99
N LEU A 118 -2.02 -9.28 -3.31
CA LEU A 118 -1.90 -8.15 -4.22
C LEU A 118 -2.94 -7.07 -3.91
N LYS A 119 -4.18 -7.46 -3.64
CA LYS A 119 -5.24 -6.53 -3.20
C LYS A 119 -4.86 -5.83 -1.91
N LYS A 120 -4.33 -6.56 -0.91
CA LYS A 120 -3.90 -5.96 0.37
C LYS A 120 -2.82 -4.89 0.17
N ASN A 121 -1.82 -5.17 -0.65
CA ASN A 121 -0.70 -4.24 -0.88
C ASN A 121 -1.08 -3.03 -1.75
N THR A 122 -2.14 -3.13 -2.54
CA THR A 122 -2.61 -2.05 -3.43
C THR A 122 -3.79 -1.25 -2.85
N SER A 123 -4.55 -1.83 -1.90
CA SER A 123 -5.75 -1.22 -1.31
C SER A 123 -5.47 -0.32 -0.11
N ALA A 124 -4.29 -0.38 0.51
CA ALA A 124 -3.94 0.46 1.65
C ALA A 124 -3.91 1.98 1.33
N VAL A 125 -4.02 2.37 0.05
CA VAL A 125 -3.85 3.76 -0.43
C VAL A 125 -5.05 4.27 -1.23
N ARG A 126 -6.07 3.45 -1.52
CA ARG A 126 -7.28 3.92 -2.22
C ARG A 126 -8.25 4.66 -1.29
N ASP A 127 -7.78 5.74 -0.67
CA ASP A 127 -8.56 6.68 0.14
C ASP A 127 -8.97 6.19 1.53
N ILE A 128 -8.21 6.64 2.53
CA ILE A 128 -8.86 7.26 3.69
C ILE A 128 -8.76 8.75 3.42
N ASP A 129 -9.67 9.27 2.59
CA ASP A 129 -9.84 10.70 2.48
C ASP A 129 -10.40 11.16 3.83
N VAL A 130 -9.60 11.88 4.63
CA VAL A 130 -9.98 12.35 5.98
C VAL A 130 -11.17 13.34 5.91
N ILE A 131 -11.50 13.79 4.70
CA ILE A 131 -12.60 14.67 4.32
C ILE A 131 -13.75 13.96 3.60
N ASP A 132 -13.77 12.63 3.54
CA ASP A 132 -14.92 11.86 3.06
C ASP A 132 -16.05 11.90 4.10
N LEU A 133 -16.66 13.09 4.20
CA LEU A 133 -17.84 13.36 5.00
C LEU A 133 -19.01 12.48 4.55
N ASP A 134 -19.07 12.09 3.28
CA ASP A 134 -20.16 11.30 2.73
C ASP A 134 -20.12 9.87 3.26
N SER A 135 -18.94 9.24 3.34
CA SER A 135 -18.77 7.93 4.00
C SER A 135 -19.09 8.00 5.50
N ALA A 136 -18.68 9.08 6.19
CA ALA A 136 -19.00 9.27 7.61
C ALA A 136 -20.50 9.46 7.83
N ILE A 137 -21.15 10.30 7.01
CA ILE A 137 -22.61 10.55 7.06
C ILE A 137 -23.37 9.26 6.76
N ALA A 138 -22.99 8.52 5.71
CA ALA A 138 -23.61 7.24 5.36
C ALA A 138 -23.49 6.20 6.49
N TYR A 139 -22.34 6.14 7.16
CA TYR A 139 -22.17 5.29 8.34
C TYR A 139 -23.11 5.70 9.48
N PHE A 140 -23.22 6.99 9.80
CA PHE A 140 -24.12 7.46 10.86
C PHE A 140 -25.61 7.32 10.50
N GLU A 141 -25.98 7.50 9.23
CA GLU A 141 -27.35 7.25 8.75
C GLU A 141 -27.71 5.76 8.83
N HIS A 142 -26.78 4.89 8.42
CA HIS A 142 -26.95 3.45 8.55
C HIS A 142 -27.04 3.02 10.02
N LEU A 143 -26.24 3.61 10.91
CA LEU A 143 -26.27 3.33 12.35
C LEU A 143 -27.60 3.76 12.98
N LYS A 144 -28.13 4.96 12.63
CA LYS A 144 -29.47 5.40 13.03
C LYS A 144 -30.57 4.48 12.52
N ALA A 145 -30.46 4.01 11.27
CA ALA A 145 -31.42 3.05 10.71
C ALA A 145 -31.37 1.69 11.44
N MET A 146 -30.17 1.24 11.84
CA MET A 146 -29.97 0.02 12.64
C MET A 146 -30.52 0.15 14.05
N GLU A 147 -30.28 1.27 14.72
CA GLU A 147 -30.83 1.60 16.04
C GLU A 147 -32.36 1.65 15.99
N ALA A 148 -32.94 2.31 14.97
CA ALA A 148 -34.39 2.34 14.75
C ALA A 148 -34.97 0.94 14.47
N ALA A 149 -34.18 0.06 13.85
CA ALA A 149 -34.54 -1.35 13.62
C ALA A 149 -34.25 -2.27 14.83
N GLY A 150 -33.71 -1.73 15.95
CA GLY A 150 -33.41 -2.50 17.18
C GLY A 150 -32.25 -3.51 17.04
N ASN A 151 -31.38 -3.32 16.04
CA ASN A 151 -30.24 -4.19 15.75
C ASN A 151 -28.95 -3.39 15.79
N VAL A 152 -28.47 -3.10 16.99
CA VAL A 152 -27.13 -2.51 17.18
C VAL A 152 -26.11 -3.65 17.14
N GLY A 153 -25.67 -4.02 15.94
CA GLY A 153 -24.63 -5.03 15.74
C GLY A 153 -25.08 -6.51 15.80
N ILE A 154 -24.10 -7.41 15.86
CA ILE A 154 -24.32 -8.86 15.95
C ILE A 154 -24.60 -9.22 17.41
N LYS A 155 -25.84 -9.61 17.71
CA LYS A 155 -26.26 -9.99 19.08
C LYS A 155 -25.46 -11.19 19.56
N THR A 156 -24.94 -11.08 20.76
CA THR A 156 -24.16 -12.15 21.39
C THR A 156 -25.06 -13.23 21.99
N GLY A 157 -26.34 -12.93 22.19
CA GLY A 157 -27.32 -13.83 22.83
C GLY A 157 -27.21 -13.84 24.35
N LEU A 158 -26.39 -12.96 24.93
CA LEU A 158 -26.16 -12.84 26.36
C LEU A 158 -26.81 -11.55 26.90
N PRO A 159 -27.82 -11.64 27.78
CA PRO A 159 -28.57 -10.47 28.26
C PRO A 159 -27.71 -9.42 28.98
N GLY A 160 -26.57 -9.81 29.54
CA GLY A 160 -25.66 -8.90 30.24
C GLY A 160 -24.83 -8.02 29.31
N PHE A 161 -24.71 -8.35 28.03
CA PHE A 161 -23.92 -7.61 27.04
C PHE A 161 -24.81 -6.91 26.00
N ASP A 162 -25.91 -7.56 25.60
CA ASP A 162 -26.81 -7.03 24.57
C ASP A 162 -27.73 -5.90 25.11
N ASN A 163 -27.83 -5.71 26.43
CA ASN A 163 -28.62 -4.64 27.07
C ASN A 163 -27.88 -3.30 27.23
N TYR A 164 -26.59 -3.24 26.87
CA TYR A 164 -25.75 -2.03 26.97
C TYR A 164 -25.28 -1.51 25.60
N LEU A 165 -25.86 -2.05 24.53
CA LEU A 165 -25.71 -1.62 23.13
C LEU A 165 -26.93 -0.78 22.74
#